data_AF-A0A1Q3WRS7-F1
#
_entry.id   AF-A0A1Q3WRS7-F1
#
_cell.length_a   1.000
_cell.length_b   1.000
_cell.length_c   1.000
_cell.angle_alpha   90.00
_cell.angle_beta   90.00
_cell.angle_gamma   90.00
#
_symmetry.space_group_name_H-M   'P 1'
#
loop_
_entity.id
_entity.type
_entity.pdbx_description
1 polymer ?
#
loop_
_entity_poly.entity_id
_entity_poly.type
_entity_poly.pdbx_seq_one_letter_code
_entity_poly.pdbx_strand_id
1 'polypeptide(L)'
;MSNLLTTVPKSRFKDWETAERVLRRCDGETDFGEEGSEWLWFIRTSHLPKKPLDESVCFMIYDGLVRGYFHIIEKASSRKWVDLGYLLEDKPSPYVVVLAHWTTLPKSRQVEATGFQGWRYTALRP
;
A
#
# COMPACT_ATOMS: atom_id res chain seq x y z
N MET A 1 9.10 7.46 -14.43
CA MET A 1 8.34 7.15 -13.21
C MET A 1 7.77 5.74 -13.32
N SER A 2 7.92 4.89 -12.30
CA SER A 2 7.46 3.50 -12.33
C SER A 2 6.54 3.23 -11.16
N ASN A 3 5.23 3.28 -11.42
CA ASN A 3 4.23 3.05 -10.39
C ASN A 3 4.10 1.56 -10.08
N LEU A 4 3.58 1.28 -8.90
CA LEU A 4 3.26 -0.08 -8.47
C LEU A 4 1.77 -0.32 -8.53
N LEU A 5 1.40 -1.58 -8.61
CA LEU A 5 0.03 -2.07 -8.52
C LEU A 5 0.03 -3.24 -7.56
N THR A 6 -0.86 -3.23 -6.57
CA THR A 6 -1.05 -4.32 -5.60
C THR A 6 -2.54 -4.54 -5.31
N THR A 7 -2.85 -5.54 -4.49
CA THR A 7 -4.21 -5.81 -4.01
C THR A 7 -4.38 -5.45 -2.54
N VAL A 8 -5.56 -4.94 -2.19
CA VAL A 8 -6.03 -4.89 -0.80
C VAL A 8 -6.51 -6.31 -0.40
N PRO A 9 -6.05 -6.86 0.74
CA PRO A 9 -6.34 -8.24 1.11
C PRO A 9 -7.82 -8.43 1.50
N LYS A 10 -8.59 -9.07 0.64
CA LYS A 10 -10.00 -9.43 0.91
C LYS A 10 -10.22 -10.26 2.18
N SER A 11 -9.23 -11.06 2.56
CA SER A 11 -9.30 -11.84 3.81
C SER A 11 -9.39 -10.97 5.06
N ARG A 12 -8.93 -9.71 4.99
CA ARG A 12 -9.01 -8.74 6.09
C ARG A 12 -10.21 -7.79 5.97
N PHE A 13 -10.67 -7.52 4.76
CA PHE A 13 -11.74 -6.56 4.49
C PHE A 13 -12.83 -7.21 3.64
N LYS A 14 -13.98 -7.50 4.26
CA LYS A 14 -15.12 -8.18 3.62
C LYS A 14 -15.80 -7.33 2.55
N ASP A 15 -15.82 -6.02 2.73
CA ASP A 15 -16.40 -5.05 1.82
C ASP A 15 -15.48 -3.85 1.59
N TRP A 16 -15.75 -3.12 0.51
CA TRP A 16 -14.98 -1.94 0.13
C TRP A 16 -15.12 -0.81 1.13
N GLU A 17 -16.29 -0.62 1.75
CA GLU A 17 -16.51 0.48 2.68
C GLU A 17 -15.59 0.39 3.91
N THR A 18 -15.46 -0.82 4.46
CA THR A 18 -14.56 -1.11 5.58
C THR A 18 -13.10 -0.94 5.16
N ALA A 19 -12.73 -1.43 3.97
CA ALA A 19 -11.38 -1.25 3.43
C ALA A 19 -11.05 0.25 3.27
N GLU A 20 -11.91 1.00 2.60
CA GLU A 20 -11.74 2.42 2.33
C GLU A 20 -11.62 3.25 3.60
N ARG A 21 -12.41 2.92 4.63
CA ARG A 21 -12.32 3.60 5.94
C ARG A 21 -10.93 3.46 6.56
N VAL A 22 -10.29 2.30 6.44
CA VAL A 22 -8.92 2.08 6.95
C VAL A 22 -7.90 2.76 6.05
N LEU A 23 -8.02 2.61 4.73
CA LEU A 23 -7.09 3.22 3.77
C LEU A 23 -7.04 4.75 3.93
N ARG A 24 -8.18 5.41 4.11
CA ARG A 24 -8.29 6.86 4.31
C ARG A 24 -7.62 7.35 5.59
N ARG A 25 -7.37 6.48 6.57
CA ARG A 25 -6.64 6.84 7.79
C ARG A 25 -5.14 6.73 7.61
N CYS A 26 -4.66 6.02 6.58
CA CYS A 26 -3.24 5.92 6.26
C CYS A 26 -2.75 7.21 5.57
N ASP A 27 -2.74 8.30 6.31
CA ASP A 27 -2.30 9.63 5.87
C ASP A 27 -0.83 9.88 6.15
N GLY A 28 -0.14 9.03 6.91
CA GLY A 28 1.25 9.24 7.31
C GLY A 28 1.44 10.32 8.37
N GLU A 29 0.37 10.78 9.02
CA GLU A 29 0.44 11.84 10.04
C GLU A 29 -0.35 11.49 11.32
N THR A 30 -1.40 10.69 11.22
CA THR A 30 -2.29 10.38 12.35
C THR A 30 -1.71 9.30 13.28
N ASP A 31 -1.58 9.61 14.57
CA ASP A 31 -1.16 8.69 15.65
C ASP A 31 -2.30 7.79 16.17
N PHE A 32 -2.02 6.49 16.41
CA PHE A 32 -2.96 5.56 17.05
C PHE A 32 -2.54 5.16 18.48
N GLY A 33 -2.34 6.15 19.34
CA GLY A 33 -2.34 5.98 20.80
C GLY A 33 -0.99 5.73 21.47
N GLU A 34 0.10 5.63 20.71
CA GLU A 34 1.46 5.90 21.18
C GLU A 34 1.89 7.20 20.51
N GLU A 35 2.27 8.24 21.28
CA GLU A 35 2.76 9.50 20.71
C GLU A 35 3.85 9.23 19.66
N GLY A 36 3.65 9.71 18.43
CA GLY A 36 4.65 9.68 17.36
C GLY A 36 4.68 8.42 16.47
N SER A 37 3.55 7.73 16.26
CA SER A 37 3.46 6.60 15.32
C SER A 37 2.45 6.86 14.20
N GLU A 38 2.96 7.36 13.07
CA GLU A 38 2.21 7.66 11.84
C GLU A 38 1.42 6.46 11.29
N TRP A 39 0.20 6.67 10.80
CA TRP A 39 -0.54 5.57 10.18
C TRP A 39 -0.05 5.28 8.75
N LEU A 40 0.69 4.18 8.61
CA LEU A 40 1.27 3.73 7.36
C LEU A 40 0.64 2.45 6.82
N TRP A 41 0.72 2.26 5.50
CA TRP A 41 0.38 1.00 4.84
C TRP A 41 1.64 0.32 4.31
N PHE A 42 1.72 -1.00 4.48
CA PHE A 42 2.90 -1.78 4.11
C PHE A 42 2.58 -2.86 3.09
N ILE A 43 3.40 -2.94 2.04
CA ILE A 43 3.44 -4.10 1.16
C ILE A 43 4.73 -4.86 1.46
N ARG A 44 4.58 -6.10 1.92
CA ARG A 44 5.71 -7.02 2.09
C ARG A 44 6.11 -7.63 0.76
N THR A 45 7.40 -7.63 0.47
CA THR A 45 7.96 -8.14 -0.78
C THR A 45 9.14 -9.08 -0.52
N SER A 46 9.33 -10.07 -1.41
CA SER A 46 10.50 -10.96 -1.37
C SER A 46 11.77 -10.26 -1.87
N HIS A 47 11.62 -9.21 -2.68
CA HIS A 47 12.71 -8.43 -3.25
C HIS A 47 12.35 -6.94 -3.25
N LEU A 48 13.35 -6.08 -3.09
CA LEU A 48 13.17 -4.65 -3.27
C LEU A 48 12.80 -4.33 -4.74
N PRO A 49 11.86 -3.41 -4.98
CA PRO A 49 11.65 -2.86 -6.30
C PRO A 49 12.95 -2.29 -6.87
N LYS A 50 13.39 -2.85 -8.00
CA LYS A 50 14.63 -2.47 -8.69
C LYS A 50 14.60 -1.08 -9.31
N LYS A 51 13.42 -0.58 -9.71
CA LYS A 51 13.31 0.75 -10.32
C LYS A 51 13.30 1.85 -9.24
N PRO A 52 13.76 3.06 -9.56
CA PRO A 52 13.54 4.23 -8.70
C PRO A 52 12.03 4.41 -8.51
N LEU A 53 11.62 4.66 -7.27
CA LEU A 53 10.22 4.87 -6.90
C LEU A 53 9.98 6.31 -6.40
N ASP A 54 10.93 7.21 -6.62
CA ASP A 54 10.79 8.62 -6.28
C ASP A 54 9.54 9.17 -6.98
N GLU A 55 8.68 9.84 -6.20
CA GLU A 55 7.37 10.36 -6.61
C GLU A 55 6.40 9.31 -7.19
N SER A 56 6.73 8.02 -7.07
CA SER A 56 5.89 6.95 -7.61
C SER A 56 4.74 6.63 -6.65
N VAL A 57 3.63 6.19 -7.22
CA VAL A 57 2.45 5.79 -6.45
C VAL A 57 2.25 4.29 -6.52
N CYS A 58 1.52 3.74 -5.54
CA CYS A 58 1.05 2.37 -5.55
C CYS A 58 -0.47 2.33 -5.69
N PHE A 59 -0.94 1.86 -6.84
CA PHE A 59 -2.36 1.64 -7.10
C PHE A 59 -2.86 0.41 -6.37
N MET A 60 -4.05 0.51 -5.77
CA MET A 60 -4.63 -0.53 -4.95
C MET A 60 -5.88 -1.10 -5.63
N ILE A 61 -5.86 -2.42 -5.84
CA ILE A 61 -6.99 -3.17 -6.40
C ILE A 61 -7.85 -3.72 -5.27
N TYR A 62 -9.17 -3.55 -5.39
CA TYR A 62 -10.16 -4.23 -4.57
C TYR A 62 -11.38 -4.60 -5.42
N ASP A 63 -11.90 -5.82 -5.28
CA ASP A 63 -12.96 -6.38 -6.13
C ASP A 63 -12.67 -6.32 -7.64
N GLY A 64 -11.40 -6.52 -8.03
CA GLY A 64 -11.01 -6.47 -9.43
C GLY A 64 -11.04 -5.07 -10.04
N LEU A 65 -11.15 -4.02 -9.24
CA LEU A 65 -11.09 -2.63 -9.69
C LEU A 65 -9.95 -1.90 -9.00
N VAL A 66 -9.23 -1.07 -9.76
CA VAL A 66 -8.30 -0.10 -9.19
C VAL A 66 -9.11 1.00 -8.50
N ARG A 67 -9.05 1.06 -7.17
CA ARG A 67 -9.90 1.95 -6.36
C ARG A 67 -9.25 3.29 -6.02
N GLY A 68 -7.93 3.35 -6.08
CA GLY A 68 -7.15 4.48 -5.62
C GLY A 68 -5.67 4.17 -5.61
N TYR A 69 -4.88 5.06 -5.04
CA TYR A 69 -3.45 4.88 -4.89
C TYR A 69 -2.92 5.53 -3.61
N PHE A 70 -1.77 5.04 -3.15
CA PHE A 70 -0.94 5.67 -2.14
C PHE A 70 0.30 6.31 -2.76
N HIS A 71 0.86 7.31 -2.11
CA HIS A 71 2.23 7.72 -2.36
C HIS A 71 3.20 6.70 -1.75
N ILE A 72 4.26 6.37 -2.48
CA ILE A 72 5.33 5.52 -1.98
C ILE A 72 6.34 6.42 -1.28
N ILE A 73 6.49 6.26 0.03
CA ILE A 73 7.39 7.09 0.84
C ILE A 73 8.75 6.43 1.05
N GLU A 74 8.80 5.10 1.13
CA GLU A 74 10.05 4.37 1.33
C GLU A 74 9.97 2.94 0.77
N LYS A 75 11.14 2.38 0.42
CA LYS A 75 11.36 0.94 0.28
C LYS A 75 12.56 0.55 1.14
N ALA A 76 12.40 -0.43 2.02
CA ALA A 76 13.43 -0.77 2.99
C ALA A 76 13.40 -2.25 3.38
N SER A 77 14.38 -2.67 4.17
CA SER A 77 14.30 -3.92 4.92
C SER A 77 13.08 -3.90 5.84
N SER A 78 12.36 -5.02 5.91
CA SER A 78 11.25 -5.17 6.86
C SER A 78 11.73 -5.06 8.31
N ARG A 79 12.99 -5.38 8.59
CA ARG A 79 13.54 -5.38 9.95
C ARG A 79 13.49 -3.99 10.60
N LYS A 80 13.83 -2.95 9.85
CA LYS A 80 13.71 -1.54 10.29
C LYS A 80 12.32 -1.25 10.89
N TRP A 81 11.28 -1.71 10.21
CA TRP A 81 9.89 -1.44 10.57
C TRP A 81 9.34 -2.39 11.65
N VAL A 82 9.96 -3.56 11.81
CA VAL A 82 9.72 -4.43 12.97
C VAL A 82 10.29 -3.81 14.24
N ASP A 83 11.53 -3.32 14.18
CA ASP A 83 12.20 -2.70 15.33
C ASP A 83 11.51 -1.40 15.79
N LEU A 84 10.83 -0.71 14.87
CA LEU A 84 9.98 0.46 15.14
C LEU A 84 8.55 0.11 15.61
N GLY A 85 8.20 -1.18 15.76
CA GLY A 85 6.89 -1.61 16.26
C GLY A 85 5.75 -1.62 15.23
N TYR A 86 5.96 -1.17 13.99
CA TYR A 86 4.93 -1.13 12.94
C TYR A 86 4.55 -2.52 12.40
N LEU A 87 5.47 -3.48 12.48
CA LEU A 87 5.34 -4.78 11.84
C LEU A 87 5.63 -5.92 12.81
N LEU A 88 4.86 -6.99 12.69
CA LEU A 88 5.12 -8.25 13.39
C LEU A 88 6.32 -8.99 12.76
N GLU A 89 7.11 -9.67 13.58
CA GLU A 89 8.29 -10.45 13.17
C GLU A 89 7.94 -11.78 12.47
N ASP A 90 6.69 -12.24 12.58
CA ASP A 90 6.20 -13.55 12.13
C ASP A 90 6.11 -13.73 10.60
N LYS A 91 6.35 -12.67 9.83
CA LYS A 91 6.17 -12.65 8.37
C LYS A 91 7.52 -12.83 7.65
N PRO A 92 7.65 -13.80 6.72
CA PRO A 92 8.93 -14.19 6.13
C PRO A 92 9.49 -13.21 5.09
N SER A 93 8.77 -12.16 4.72
CA SER A 93 9.21 -11.24 3.67
C SER A 93 10.25 -10.26 4.19
N PRO A 94 11.49 -10.27 3.64
CA PRO A 94 12.63 -9.48 4.15
C PRO A 94 12.57 -7.99 3.79
N TYR A 95 11.67 -7.58 2.89
CA TYR A 95 11.55 -6.20 2.43
C TYR A 95 10.11 -5.70 2.49
N VAL A 96 9.98 -4.37 2.53
CA VAL A 96 8.71 -3.67 2.49
C VAL A 96 8.77 -2.45 1.57
N VAL A 97 7.62 -2.17 0.97
CA VAL A 97 7.28 -0.86 0.40
C VAL A 97 6.32 -0.19 1.37
N VAL A 98 6.63 1.04 1.74
CA VAL A 98 5.91 1.84 2.73
C VAL A 98 5.12 2.90 1.99
N LEU A 99 3.84 3.00 2.35
CA LEU A 99 2.84 3.77 1.66
C LEU A 99 2.12 4.70 2.63
N ALA A 100 1.85 5.92 2.18
CA ALA A 100 1.06 6.92 2.91
C ALA A 100 0.26 7.81 1.93
N HIS A 101 -0.55 8.70 2.47
CA HIS A 101 -1.36 9.68 1.73
C HIS A 101 -2.31 9.02 0.71
N TRP A 102 -3.30 8.26 1.20
CA TRP A 102 -4.29 7.61 0.34
C TRP A 102 -5.09 8.61 -0.51
N THR A 103 -5.21 8.33 -1.81
CA THR A 103 -6.10 9.04 -2.73
C THR A 103 -7.10 8.06 -3.36
N THR A 104 -8.40 8.35 -3.16
CA THR A 104 -9.47 7.57 -3.77
C THR A 104 -9.72 8.02 -5.21
N LEU A 105 -9.83 7.08 -6.15
CA LEU A 105 -10.20 7.40 -7.53
C LEU A 105 -11.72 7.51 -7.68
N PRO A 106 -12.23 8.51 -8.40
CA PRO A 106 -13.64 8.59 -8.74
C PRO A 106 -14.04 7.38 -9.58
N LYS A 107 -15.29 6.92 -9.45
CA LYS A 107 -15.79 5.71 -10.13
C LYS A 107 -15.51 5.72 -11.65
N SER A 108 -15.58 6.89 -12.29
CA SER A 108 -15.30 7.08 -13.72
C SER A 108 -13.85 6.82 -14.14
N ARG A 109 -12.90 6.83 -13.20
CA ARG A 109 -11.46 6.56 -13.45
C ARG A 109 -11.03 5.18 -12.94
N GLN A 110 -11.94 4.38 -12.37
CA GLN A 110 -11.59 3.05 -11.87
C GLN A 110 -11.44 2.09 -13.07
N VAL A 111 -10.31 1.39 -13.10
CA VAL A 111 -9.95 0.47 -14.19
C VAL A 111 -10.07 -0.96 -13.70
N GLU A 112 -10.56 -1.86 -14.56
CA GLU A 112 -10.62 -3.28 -14.25
C GLU A 112 -9.22 -3.91 -14.22
N ALA A 113 -8.98 -4.73 -13.20
CA ALA A 113 -7.74 -5.46 -12.94
C ALA A 113 -8.05 -6.78 -12.20
N THR A 114 -8.94 -7.58 -12.77
CA THR A 114 -9.34 -8.90 -12.25
C THR A 114 -8.21 -9.94 -12.35
N GLY A 115 -8.25 -10.96 -11.48
CA GLY A 115 -7.31 -12.09 -11.50
C GLY A 115 -5.89 -11.80 -11.03
N PHE A 116 -5.60 -10.57 -10.57
CA PHE A 116 -4.27 -10.19 -10.10
C PHE A 116 -4.07 -10.47 -8.60
N GLN A 117 -2.90 -11.00 -8.23
CA GLN A 117 -2.44 -11.17 -6.85
C GLN A 117 -0.95 -10.80 -6.75
N GLY A 118 -0.55 -10.27 -5.59
CA GLY A 118 0.82 -9.82 -5.33
C GLY A 118 1.03 -8.36 -5.72
N TRP A 119 2.22 -8.01 -6.23
CA TRP A 119 2.56 -6.66 -6.68
C TRP A 119 3.30 -6.69 -8.02
N ARG A 120 3.16 -5.64 -8.83
CA ARG A 120 3.91 -5.46 -10.09
C ARG A 120 4.09 -3.99 -10.43
N TYR A 121 4.98 -3.71 -11.38
CA TYR A 121 5.02 -2.39 -12.01
C TYR A 121 3.81 -2.17 -12.92
N THR A 122 3.38 -0.93 -13.03
CA THR A 122 2.28 -0.52 -13.90
C THR A 122 2.58 0.78 -14.64
N ALA A 123 1.93 0.96 -15.78
CA ALA A 123 1.96 2.19 -16.58
C ALA A 123 0.86 3.18 -16.21
N LEU A 124 -0.03 2.82 -15.27
CA LEU A 124 -1.07 3.72 -14.75
C LEU A 124 -0.44 5.01 -14.21
N ARG A 125 -1.17 6.12 -14.37
CA ARG A 125 -0.77 7.46 -13.90
C ARG A 125 -1.83 8.02 -12.94
N PRO A 126 -1.41 8.74 -11.88
CA PRO A 126 -2.32 9.38 -10.91
C PRO A 126 -3.44 10.20 -11.54
#